data_AF-A0A350IIY5-F1
#
_entry.id   AF-A0A350IIY5-F1
#
_cell.length_a   1.000
_cell.length_b   1.000
_cell.length_c   1.000
_cell.angle_alpha   90.00
_cell.angle_beta   90.00
_cell.angle_gamma   90.00
#
_symmetry.space_group_name_H-M   'P 1'
#
loop_
_entity.id
_entity.type
_entity.pdbx_description
1 polymer ?
#
loop_
_entity_poly.entity_id
_entity_poly.type
_entity_poly.pdbx_seq_one_letter_code
_entity_poly.pdbx_strand_id
1 'polypeptide(L)'
;MFDNDRTFIELGVDEKTSEPVKIDATKSQRMLVCGKTGTGKSYTLGVCIEELQKLGDVISLILDPQGIFWTMAEKNSNPIEADKLWQYNLSTQGFPINLMVPGNPVERFGDEEIVRELNNRGIEVQSLLLNPSDLTPEMWIELFHLDINELQGILLHKAVSNCFKT
;
A
#
# COMPACT_ATOMS: atom_id res chain seq x y z
N MET A 1 -6.02 -11.17 -16.67
CA MET A 1 -5.23 -11.09 -17.92
C MET A 1 -4.75 -9.66 -18.00
N PHE A 2 -3.44 -9.44 -17.96
CA PHE A 2 -2.86 -8.10 -18.05
C PHE A 2 -3.06 -7.56 -19.46
N ASP A 3 -3.37 -6.28 -19.57
CA ASP A 3 -3.54 -5.59 -20.84
C ASP A 3 -2.43 -4.55 -20.98
N ASN A 4 -1.33 -4.94 -21.64
CA ASN A 4 -0.15 -4.09 -21.79
C ASN A 4 -0.38 -2.89 -22.74
N ASP A 5 -1.48 -2.88 -23.50
CA ASP A 5 -1.85 -1.73 -24.33
C ASP A 5 -2.71 -0.71 -23.55
N ARG A 6 -3.10 -1.05 -22.32
CA ARG A 6 -3.90 -0.19 -21.46
C ARG A 6 -3.06 0.97 -20.92
N THR A 7 -3.53 2.18 -21.16
CA THR A 7 -2.84 3.43 -20.80
C THR A 7 -3.61 4.28 -19.80
N PHE A 8 -4.70 3.76 -19.24
CA PHE A 8 -5.59 4.47 -18.32
C PHE A 8 -6.17 3.55 -17.26
N ILE A 9 -6.45 4.12 -16.09
CA ILE A 9 -7.26 3.47 -15.05
C ILE A 9 -8.72 3.97 -15.15
N GLU A 10 -9.69 3.08 -14.92
CA GLU A 10 -11.12 3.42 -14.94
C GLU A 10 -11.65 3.58 -13.51
N LEU A 11 -12.13 4.77 -13.15
CA LEU A 11 -12.62 5.04 -11.80
C LEU A 11 -14.10 4.70 -11.61
N GLY A 12 -14.86 4.69 -12.69
CA GLY A 12 -16.32 4.52 -12.67
C GLY A 12 -16.97 5.20 -13.87
N VAL A 13 -18.23 5.59 -13.72
CA VAL A 13 -19.03 6.25 -14.75
C VAL A 13 -19.56 7.59 -14.24
N ASP A 14 -19.62 8.58 -15.12
CA ASP A 14 -20.29 9.84 -14.84
C ASP A 14 -21.81 9.62 -14.84
N GLU A 15 -22.47 10.06 -13.76
CA GLU A 15 -23.91 9.82 -13.57
C GLU A 15 -24.78 10.51 -14.65
N LYS A 16 -24.33 11.63 -15.22
CA LYS A 16 -25.11 12.42 -16.17
C LYS A 16 -24.91 11.94 -17.60
N THR A 17 -23.67 11.65 -17.97
CA THR A 17 -23.34 11.27 -19.35
C THR A 17 -23.31 9.76 -19.55
N SER A 18 -23.25 8.97 -18.48
CA SER A 18 -22.96 7.53 -18.51
C SER A 18 -21.64 7.17 -19.18
N GLU A 19 -20.73 8.15 -19.31
CA GLU A 19 -19.41 7.95 -19.90
C GLU A 19 -18.41 7.47 -18.83
N PRO A 20 -17.47 6.58 -19.18
CA PRO A 20 -16.42 6.16 -18.24
C PRO A 20 -15.52 7.33 -17.81
N VAL A 21 -15.28 7.44 -16.51
CA VAL A 21 -14.31 8.38 -15.95
C VAL A 21 -12.95 7.69 -15.89
N LYS A 22 -12.01 8.21 -16.68
CA LYS A 22 -10.68 7.62 -16.88
C LYS A 22 -9.58 8.56 -16.40
N ILE A 23 -8.50 7.98 -15.88
CA ILE A 23 -7.27 8.69 -15.56
C ILE A 23 -6.12 8.09 -16.37
N ASP A 24 -5.45 8.95 -17.11
CA ASP A 24 -4.26 8.63 -17.92
C ASP A 24 -3.09 8.18 -17.03
N ALA A 25 -2.63 6.95 -17.22
CA ALA A 25 -1.57 6.31 -16.44
C ALA A 25 -0.17 6.46 -17.09
N THR A 26 -0.07 7.10 -18.27
CA THR A 26 1.20 7.26 -19.00
C THR A 26 2.07 8.38 -18.45
N LYS A 27 1.52 9.21 -17.56
CA LYS A 27 2.17 10.38 -16.98
C LYS A 27 2.09 10.38 -15.47
N SER A 28 3.05 11.03 -14.83
CA SER A 28 3.01 11.25 -13.39
C SER A 28 1.77 12.06 -13.00
N GLN A 29 1.00 11.52 -12.06
CA GLN A 29 -0.22 12.14 -11.56
C GLN A 29 -0.16 12.30 -10.05
N ARG A 30 -0.78 13.36 -9.54
CA ARG A 30 -1.01 13.58 -8.11
C ARG A 30 -2.51 13.68 -7.89
N MET A 31 -3.04 12.82 -7.02
CA MET A 31 -4.46 12.73 -6.72
C MET A 31 -4.71 12.98 -5.24
N LEU A 32 -5.78 13.71 -4.94
CA LEU A 32 -6.32 13.83 -3.59
C LEU A 32 -7.72 13.22 -3.56
N VAL A 33 -7.92 12.22 -2.70
CA VAL A 33 -9.24 11.65 -2.41
C VAL A 33 -9.68 12.14 -1.03
N CYS A 34 -10.71 12.98 -0.98
CA CYS A 34 -11.23 13.54 0.26
C CYS A 34 -12.75 13.37 0.38
N GLY A 35 -13.24 13.29 1.62
CA GLY A 35 -14.65 13.05 1.91
C GLY A 35 -14.86 12.75 3.39
N LYS A 36 -16.12 12.79 3.86
CA LYS A 36 -16.47 12.48 5.26
C LYS A 36 -16.16 11.00 5.59
N THR A 37 -16.14 10.66 6.87
CA THR A 37 -16.01 9.25 7.29
C THR A 37 -17.14 8.42 6.68
N GLY A 38 -16.80 7.23 6.16
CA GLY A 38 -17.77 6.32 5.55
C GLY A 38 -18.19 6.65 4.12
N THR A 39 -17.66 7.71 3.47
CA THR A 39 -18.07 8.07 2.09
C THR A 39 -17.26 7.37 0.99
N GLY A 40 -16.58 6.26 1.31
CA GLY A 40 -15.89 5.46 0.30
C GLY A 40 -14.49 5.91 -0.12
N LYS A 41 -13.79 6.76 0.64
CA LYS A 41 -12.41 7.18 0.30
C LYS A 41 -11.46 6.00 0.04
N SER A 42 -11.40 5.05 0.97
CA SER A 42 -10.57 3.85 0.85
C SER A 42 -11.05 2.93 -0.26
N TYR A 43 -12.36 2.88 -0.51
CA TYR A 43 -12.93 2.13 -1.62
C TYR A 43 -12.45 2.70 -2.96
N THR A 44 -12.50 4.03 -3.14
CA THR A 44 -11.99 4.70 -4.35
C THR A 44 -10.49 4.46 -4.53
N LEU A 45 -9.69 4.54 -3.46
CA LEU A 45 -8.26 4.20 -3.52
C LEU A 45 -8.04 2.73 -3.88
N GLY A 46 -8.87 1.82 -3.36
CA GLY A 46 -8.89 0.40 -3.74
C GLY A 46 -9.08 0.23 -5.24
N VAL A 47 -10.11 0.85 -5.83
CA VAL A 47 -10.34 0.84 -7.28
C VAL A 47 -9.09 1.34 -8.05
N CYS A 48 -8.47 2.44 -7.61
CA CYS A 48 -7.23 2.91 -8.23
C CYS A 48 -6.12 1.85 -8.18
N ILE A 49 -5.92 1.19 -7.04
CA ILE A 49 -4.91 0.13 -6.86
C ILE A 49 -5.20 -1.05 -7.80
N GLU A 50 -6.45 -1.52 -7.85
CA GLU A 50 -6.85 -2.63 -8.71
C GLU A 50 -6.61 -2.33 -10.19
N GLU A 51 -6.99 -1.13 -10.63
CA GLU A 51 -6.85 -0.70 -12.01
C GLU A 51 -5.39 -0.49 -12.40
N LEU A 52 -4.55 0.04 -11.50
CA LEU A 52 -3.11 0.13 -11.71
C LEU A 52 -2.48 -1.26 -11.88
N GLN A 53 -2.90 -2.23 -11.07
CA GLN A 53 -2.40 -3.62 -11.18
C GLN A 53 -2.82 -4.29 -12.50
N LYS A 54 -3.94 -3.90 -13.11
CA LYS A 54 -4.36 -4.41 -14.43
C LYS A 54 -3.44 -3.95 -15.58
N LEU A 55 -2.65 -2.89 -15.39
CA LEU A 55 -1.67 -2.40 -16.38
C LEU A 55 -0.46 -3.34 -16.54
N GLY A 56 -0.22 -4.25 -15.58
CA GLY A 56 0.78 -5.32 -15.68
C GLY A 56 2.23 -4.94 -15.38
N ASP A 57 2.65 -3.70 -15.61
CA ASP A 57 4.03 -3.22 -15.38
C ASP A 57 4.11 -2.09 -14.35
N VAL A 58 3.47 -2.30 -13.18
CA VAL A 58 3.44 -1.29 -12.10
C VAL A 58 3.71 -1.94 -10.74
N ILE A 59 4.64 -1.36 -10.00
CA ILE A 59 4.84 -1.65 -8.58
C ILE A 59 4.00 -0.67 -7.75
N SER A 60 2.98 -1.18 -7.06
CA SER A 60 2.13 -0.37 -6.17
C SER A 60 2.70 -0.38 -4.75
N LEU A 61 3.15 0.78 -4.25
CA LEU A 61 3.49 0.97 -2.84
C LEU A 61 2.33 1.67 -2.12
N ILE A 62 1.80 1.02 -1.08
CA ILE A 62 0.67 1.53 -0.31
C ILE A 62 1.14 1.78 1.11
N LEU A 63 1.06 3.04 1.54
CA LEU A 63 1.23 3.40 2.95
C LEU A 63 -0.15 3.34 3.60
N ASP A 64 -0.36 2.34 4.45
CA ASP A 64 -1.66 2.05 5.05
C ASP A 64 -1.65 2.14 6.58
N PRO A 65 -1.83 3.35 7.15
CA PRO A 65 -1.92 3.51 8.60
C PRO A 65 -3.16 2.85 9.23
N GLN A 66 -4.19 2.53 8.44
CA GLN A 66 -5.44 1.93 8.95
C GLN A 66 -5.41 0.40 8.87
N GLY A 67 -4.52 -0.19 8.06
CA GLY A 67 -4.34 -1.63 7.95
C GLY A 67 -5.55 -2.35 7.33
N ILE A 68 -6.10 -1.80 6.24
CA ILE A 68 -7.27 -2.32 5.55
C ILE A 68 -6.94 -2.95 4.19
N PHE A 69 -5.90 -2.50 3.49
CA PHE A 69 -5.66 -2.91 2.10
C PHE A 69 -5.08 -4.32 1.95
N TRP A 70 -4.55 -4.93 3.02
CA TRP A 70 -4.11 -6.33 3.00
C TRP A 70 -5.26 -7.30 2.69
N THR A 71 -6.50 -6.91 3.03
CA THR A 71 -7.70 -7.71 2.75
C THR A 71 -8.01 -7.85 1.26
N MET A 72 -7.40 -7.04 0.40
CA MET A 72 -7.50 -7.17 -1.06
C MET A 72 -6.92 -8.48 -1.58
N ALA A 73 -6.20 -9.25 -0.76
CA ALA A 73 -5.82 -10.62 -1.07
C ALA A 73 -7.03 -11.53 -1.31
N GLU A 74 -8.15 -11.24 -0.66
CA GLU A 74 -9.40 -11.98 -0.83
C GLU A 74 -10.29 -11.27 -1.84
N LYS A 75 -10.85 -12.04 -2.79
CA LYS A 75 -11.88 -11.52 -3.68
C LYS A 75 -13.13 -11.16 -2.88
N ASN A 76 -13.87 -10.16 -3.35
CA ASN A 76 -15.18 -9.85 -2.78
C ASN A 76 -16.11 -11.08 -2.88
N SER A 77 -16.63 -11.50 -1.72
CA SER A 77 -17.50 -12.66 -1.56
C SER A 77 -18.98 -12.31 -1.47
N ASN A 78 -19.34 -11.02 -1.42
CA ASN A 78 -20.73 -10.57 -1.41
C ASN A 78 -21.39 -10.85 -2.78
N PRO A 79 -22.39 -11.75 -2.86
CA PRO A 79 -22.99 -12.13 -4.13
C PRO A 79 -23.66 -10.97 -4.86
N ILE A 80 -24.25 -10.03 -4.11
CA ILE A 80 -24.97 -8.87 -4.68
C ILE A 80 -23.98 -7.90 -5.34
N GLU A 81 -22.81 -7.71 -4.73
CA GLU A 81 -21.77 -6.83 -5.29
C GLU A 81 -21.04 -7.49 -6.45
N ALA A 82 -20.77 -8.80 -6.33
CA ALA A 82 -20.22 -9.58 -7.43
C ALA A 82 -21.13 -9.56 -8.66
N ASP A 83 -22.46 -9.62 -8.47
CA ASP A 83 -23.41 -9.58 -9.59
C ASP A 83 -23.40 -8.23 -10.32
N LYS A 84 -23.25 -7.13 -9.59
CA LYS A 84 -23.14 -5.78 -10.17
C LYS A 84 -21.92 -5.63 -11.08
N LEU A 85 -20.82 -6.34 -10.81
CA LEU A 85 -19.62 -6.26 -11.64
C LEU A 85 -19.84 -6.81 -13.06
N TRP A 86 -20.77 -7.75 -13.25
CA TRP A 86 -21.11 -8.25 -14.58
C TRP A 86 -21.60 -7.15 -15.53
N GLN A 87 -22.29 -6.14 -14.98
CA GLN A 87 -22.75 -4.98 -15.77
C GLN A 87 -21.60 -4.16 -16.36
N TYR A 88 -20.41 -4.26 -15.74
CA TYR A 88 -19.17 -3.62 -16.20
C TYR A 88 -18.23 -4.62 -16.89
N ASN A 89 -18.69 -5.83 -17.18
CA ASN A 89 -17.88 -6.90 -17.75
C ASN A 89 -16.65 -7.24 -16.88
N LEU A 90 -16.80 -7.11 -15.55
CA LEU A 90 -15.79 -7.38 -14.54
C LEU A 90 -16.17 -8.61 -13.70
N SER A 91 -15.17 -9.24 -13.08
CA SER A 91 -15.34 -10.32 -12.12
C SER A 91 -14.58 -10.01 -10.83
N THR A 92 -15.04 -10.55 -9.70
CA THR A 92 -14.31 -10.40 -8.43
C THR A 92 -12.99 -11.16 -8.49
N GLN A 93 -11.93 -10.54 -7.99
CA GLN A 93 -10.61 -11.15 -7.88
C GLN A 93 -9.90 -10.62 -6.63
N GLY A 94 -9.01 -11.43 -6.08
CA GLY A 94 -8.04 -11.00 -5.08
C GLY A 94 -6.71 -10.67 -5.76
N PHE A 95 -5.82 -10.01 -5.03
CA PHE A 95 -4.50 -9.61 -5.52
C PHE A 95 -3.41 -10.16 -4.63
N PRO A 96 -2.27 -10.62 -5.17
CA PRO A 96 -1.14 -10.98 -4.34
C PRO A 96 -0.69 -9.74 -3.55
N ILE A 97 -0.58 -9.88 -2.23
CA ILE A 97 -0.16 -8.79 -1.34
C ILE A 97 1.20 -9.11 -0.75
N ASN A 98 2.15 -8.18 -0.89
CA ASN A 98 3.35 -8.18 -0.07
C ASN A 98 3.12 -7.23 1.13
N LEU A 99 2.93 -7.81 2.31
CA LEU A 99 2.67 -7.08 3.55
C LEU A 99 3.98 -6.90 4.32
N MET A 100 4.53 -5.69 4.25
CA MET A 100 5.74 -5.31 4.98
C MET A 100 5.39 -4.86 6.40
N VAL A 101 5.87 -5.59 7.42
CA VAL A 101 5.62 -5.30 8.84
C VAL A 101 6.90 -4.89 9.56
N PRO A 102 6.90 -3.84 10.40
CA PRO A 102 8.09 -3.46 11.16
C PRO A 102 8.57 -4.59 12.09
N GLY A 103 9.85 -4.91 12.02
CA GLY A 103 10.46 -5.96 12.85
C GLY A 103 10.10 -7.37 12.40
N ASN A 104 10.21 -8.35 13.30
CA ASN A 104 9.97 -9.75 12.98
C ASN A 104 8.45 -10.04 12.87
N PRO A 105 7.96 -10.62 11.76
CA PRO A 105 6.54 -10.94 11.61
C PRO A 105 5.97 -11.88 12.68
N VAL A 106 6.70 -12.94 13.06
CA VAL A 106 6.26 -13.90 14.06
C VAL A 106 6.11 -13.23 15.42
N GLU A 107 7.06 -12.37 15.80
CA GLU A 107 6.96 -11.57 17.04
C GLU A 107 5.81 -10.58 16.96
N ARG A 108 5.61 -9.95 15.80
CA ARG A 108 4.56 -8.94 15.58
C ARG A 108 3.15 -9.52 15.72
N PHE A 109 2.94 -10.73 15.21
CA PHE A 109 1.65 -11.42 15.24
C PHE A 109 1.50 -12.36 16.45
N GLY A 110 2.59 -12.70 17.13
CA GLY A 110 2.61 -13.51 18.35
C GLY A 110 2.55 -15.02 18.11
N ASP A 111 2.35 -15.48 16.88
CA ASP A 111 2.29 -16.90 16.52
C ASP A 111 2.73 -17.10 15.06
N GLU A 112 3.54 -18.12 14.80
CA GLU A 112 3.99 -18.49 13.46
C GLU A 112 2.83 -19.01 12.61
N GLU A 113 1.84 -19.66 13.23
CA GLU A 113 0.66 -20.18 12.52
C GLU A 113 -0.16 -19.06 11.87
N ILE A 114 -0.19 -17.86 12.46
CA ILE A 114 -0.86 -16.69 11.87
C ILE A 114 -0.16 -16.28 10.57
N VAL A 115 1.18 -16.22 10.59
CA VAL A 115 1.98 -15.86 9.40
C VAL A 115 1.81 -16.91 8.31
N ARG A 116 1.80 -18.20 8.67
CA ARG A 116 1.55 -19.30 7.73
C ARG A 116 0.17 -19.20 7.09
N GLU A 117 -0.88 -18.92 7.87
CA GLU A 117 -2.23 -18.76 7.34
C GLU A 117 -2.35 -17.54 6.42
N LEU A 118 -1.71 -16.42 6.74
CA LEU A 118 -1.65 -15.25 5.84
C LEU A 118 -0.99 -15.61 4.50
N ASN A 119 0.14 -16.32 4.53
CA ASN A 119 0.81 -16.79 3.33
C ASN A 119 -0.08 -17.73 2.50
N ASN A 120 -0.81 -18.64 3.15
CA ASN A 120 -1.76 -19.54 2.47
C ASN A 120 -2.89 -18.78 1.75
N ARG A 121 -3.21 -17.57 2.21
CA ARG A 121 -4.20 -16.67 1.59
C ARG A 121 -3.61 -15.76 0.52
N GLY A 122 -2.34 -15.94 0.15
CA GLY A 122 -1.67 -15.10 -0.86
C GLY A 122 -1.16 -13.76 -0.33
N ILE A 123 -1.02 -13.64 0.99
CA ILE A 123 -0.41 -12.47 1.65
C ILE A 123 1.02 -12.87 2.06
N GLU A 124 2.00 -12.47 1.25
CA GLU A 124 3.41 -12.64 1.58
C GLU A 124 3.79 -11.63 2.67
N VAL A 125 4.07 -12.13 3.88
CA VAL A 125 4.44 -11.26 5.00
C VAL A 125 5.96 -11.11 5.07
N GLN A 126 6.44 -9.87 4.97
CA GLN A 126 7.87 -9.56 5.00
C GLN A 126 8.23 -8.64 6.16
N SER A 127 9.45 -8.81 6.69
CA SER A 127 10.01 -7.89 7.68
C SER A 127 10.43 -6.59 7.00
N LEU A 128 9.93 -5.46 7.51
CA LEU A 128 10.44 -4.14 7.22
C LEU A 128 11.45 -3.76 8.27
N LEU A 129 12.72 -3.77 7.88
CA LEU A 129 13.84 -3.32 8.70
C LEU A 129 14.46 -2.10 8.00
N LEU A 130 14.79 -1.09 8.79
CA LEU A 130 15.57 0.05 8.32
C LEU A 130 17.00 -0.13 8.84
N ASN A 131 17.98 -0.03 7.96
CA ASN A 131 19.36 0.03 8.41
C ASN A 131 19.61 1.45 8.93
N PRO A 132 20.06 1.63 10.19
CA PRO A 132 20.38 2.97 10.71
C PRO A 132 21.37 3.74 9.83
N SER A 133 22.23 3.04 9.09
CA SER A 133 23.19 3.64 8.15
C SER A 133 22.57 4.11 6.83
N ASP A 134 21.29 3.86 6.56
CA ASP A 134 20.63 4.34 5.33
C ASP A 134 20.34 5.85 5.39
N LEU A 135 20.29 6.43 6.60
CA LEU A 135 20.12 7.86 6.82
C LEU A 135 21.34 8.42 7.55
N THR A 136 21.72 9.64 7.21
CA THR A 136 22.81 10.33 7.92
C THR A 136 22.42 10.59 9.39
N PRO A 137 23.39 10.71 10.31
CA PRO A 137 23.11 11.07 11.70
C PRO A 137 22.25 12.35 11.83
N GLU A 138 22.48 13.33 10.96
CA GLU A 138 21.74 14.58 10.91
C GLU A 138 20.27 14.37 10.50
N MET A 139 20.02 13.50 9.51
CA MET A 139 18.66 13.14 9.09
C MET A 139 17.88 12.44 10.21
N TRP A 140 18.54 11.59 11.00
CA TRP A 140 17.90 10.95 12.16
C TRP A 140 17.53 11.96 13.26
N ILE A 141 18.42 12.92 13.54
CA ILE A 141 18.14 14.01 14.48
C ILE A 141 16.92 14.81 14.03
N GLU A 142 16.86 15.16 12.74
CA GLU A 142 15.73 15.87 12.15
C GLU A 142 14.43 15.07 12.22
N LEU A 143 14.48 13.78 11.87
CA LEU A 143 13.31 12.87 11.87
C LEU A 143 12.66 12.77 13.26
N PHE A 144 13.46 12.75 14.32
CA PHE A 144 12.99 12.69 15.70
C PHE A 144 12.81 14.07 16.35
N HIS A 145 13.02 15.15 15.59
CA HIS A 145 12.94 16.52 16.08
C HIS A 145 13.81 16.78 17.33
N LEU A 146 15.02 16.22 17.34
CA LEU A 146 15.99 16.37 18.43
C LEU A 146 16.92 17.57 18.21
N ASP A 147 17.50 18.10 19.29
CA ASP A 147 18.61 19.05 19.21
C ASP A 147 19.95 18.30 19.34
N ILE A 148 20.86 18.55 18.41
CA ILE A 148 22.22 17.98 18.43
C ILE A 148 23.04 18.41 19.65
N ASN A 149 22.67 19.49 20.32
CA ASN A 149 23.34 19.98 21.53
C ASN A 149 22.82 19.31 22.81
N GLU A 150 21.67 18.63 22.75
CA GLU A 150 21.13 17.88 23.86
C GLU A 150 21.72 16.47 23.92
N LEU A 151 21.76 15.89 25.13
CA LEU A 151 22.35 14.57 25.37
C LEU A 151 21.78 13.49 24.44
N GLN A 152 20.47 13.54 24.17
CA GLN A 152 19.79 12.58 23.30
C GLN A 152 20.24 12.71 21.84
N GLY A 153 20.37 13.94 21.32
CA GLY A 153 20.88 14.19 19.97
C GLY A 153 22.33 13.79 19.81
N ILE A 154 23.20 14.13 20.78
CA ILE A 154 24.62 13.70 20.78
C ILE A 154 24.74 12.18 20.79
N LEU A 155 23.93 11.51 21.62
CA LEU A 155 23.96 10.06 21.75
C LEU A 155 23.53 9.38 20.45
N LEU A 156 22.41 9.82 19.87
CA LEU A 156 21.90 9.28 18.61
C LEU A 156 22.89 9.49 17.47
N HIS A 157 23.46 10.69 17.37
CA HIS A 157 24.46 11.03 16.36
C HIS A 157 25.65 10.05 16.39
N LYS A 158 26.21 9.85 17.59
CA LYS A 158 27.34 8.94 17.80
C LYS A 158 26.98 7.48 17.51
N ALA A 159 25.79 7.04 17.93
CA ALA A 159 25.33 5.68 17.70
C ALA A 159 25.26 5.38 16.20
N VAL A 160 24.56 6.23 15.44
CA VAL A 160 24.40 6.05 13.99
C VAL A 160 25.73 6.21 13.25
N SER A 161 26.59 7.17 13.64
CA SER A 161 27.92 7.35 13.05
C SER A 161 28.81 6.09 13.15
N ASN A 162 28.59 5.24 14.16
CA ASN A 162 29.32 3.99 14.30
C ASN A 162 28.73 2.84 13.47
N CYS A 163 27.48 2.95 13.00
CA CYS A 163 26.86 1.95 12.13
C CYS A 163 27.40 1.98 10.68
N PHE A 164 28.02 3.09 10.24
CA PHE A 164 28.60 3.24 8.89
C PHE A 164 29.95 2.53 8.70
N LYS A 165 30.55 1.99 9.76
CA LYS A 165 31.88 1.35 9.72
C LYS A 165 31.74 -0.17 9.57
N THR A 166 31.42 -0.63 8.36
CA THR A 166 31.54 -2.02 7.91
C THR A 166 32.11 -2.03 6.51
#